data_AF-A0A0B4GMW2-F1
#
_entry.id   AF-A0A0B4GMW2-F1
#
_cell.length_a   1.000
_cell.length_b   1.000
_cell.length_c   1.000
_cell.angle_alpha   90.00
_cell.angle_beta   90.00
_cell.angle_gamma   90.00
#
_symmetry.space_group_name_H-M   'P 1'
#
loop_
_entity.id
_entity.type
_entity.pdbx_description
1 polymer ?
#
loop_
_entity_poly.entity_id
_entity_poly.type
_entity_poly.pdbx_seq_one_letter_code
_entity_poly.pdbx_strand_id
1 'polypeptide(L)'
;MKGTMSGGMGFDSAGPLAKSVQDCADVMNVLLPGRDFRSHLTNLWEGIRIAYLDYKAWQFADWICDQGRAFDDEHEIAMMNALKTAQGQGAKVCYHAKLLMPDKIMGKYGTVPMWTLYNRELPFGFKRFLALFNNTGLRTLQDLVDFNKKHAELELPSNQPSQSSFESALEDNMSDDEYVSDLRHLRQSFRDAVEDMFQETGADVVMA
;
A
#
# COMPACT_ATOMS: atom_id res chain seq x y z
N MET A 1 -4.73 -3.34 -13.55
CA MET A 1 -4.29 -2.25 -14.45
C MET A 1 -3.82 -2.82 -15.80
N LYS A 2 -3.69 -1.99 -16.85
CA LYS A 2 -3.11 -2.39 -18.16
C LYS A 2 -1.86 -1.55 -18.40
N GLY A 3 -0.81 -2.16 -18.97
CA GLY A 3 0.42 -1.45 -19.33
C GLY A 3 1.41 -1.21 -18.18
N THR A 4 1.14 -1.73 -16.98
CA THR A 4 2.04 -1.67 -15.82
C THR A 4 2.47 -3.08 -15.42
N MET A 5 3.74 -3.26 -15.04
CA MET A 5 4.16 -4.46 -14.34
C MET A 5 3.57 -4.41 -12.93
N SER A 6 2.83 -5.44 -12.53
CA SER A 6 2.21 -5.50 -11.21
C SER A 6 3.21 -6.06 -10.19
N GLY A 7 3.31 -5.42 -9.03
CA GLY A 7 3.95 -5.98 -7.84
C GLY A 7 2.98 -6.84 -7.00
N GLY A 8 1.69 -6.49 -7.03
CA GLY A 8 0.59 -7.29 -6.51
C GLY A 8 -0.73 -6.87 -7.14
N MET A 9 -1.23 -7.65 -8.09
CA MET A 9 -2.47 -7.36 -8.82
C MET A 9 -3.69 -7.14 -7.92
N GLY A 10 -3.74 -7.78 -6.75
CA GLY A 10 -4.80 -7.61 -5.76
C GLY A 10 -4.72 -6.29 -4.98
N PHE A 11 -3.61 -5.57 -5.07
CA PHE A 11 -3.28 -4.42 -4.21
C PHE A 11 -2.92 -3.17 -5.00
N ASP A 12 -2.34 -3.34 -6.19
CA ASP A 12 -1.79 -2.25 -6.97
C ASP A 12 -2.87 -1.33 -7.53
N SER A 13 -2.59 -0.02 -7.46
CA SER A 13 -3.35 1.02 -8.14
C SER A 13 -2.41 2.10 -8.64
N ALA A 14 -2.78 2.77 -9.74
CA ALA A 14 -2.09 3.94 -10.24
C ALA A 14 -2.75 5.19 -9.65
N GLY A 15 -1.95 6.06 -9.06
CA GLY A 15 -2.40 7.34 -8.51
C GLY A 15 -1.44 8.47 -8.90
N PRO A 16 -1.90 9.73 -8.88
CA PRO A 16 -1.06 10.86 -9.20
C PRO A 16 -0.07 11.20 -8.08
N LEU A 17 1.07 11.73 -8.48
CA LEU A 17 2.00 12.43 -7.61
C LEU A 17 2.25 13.80 -8.23
N ALA A 18 1.90 14.87 -7.52
CA ALA A 18 2.03 16.24 -8.00
C ALA A 18 2.32 17.22 -6.85
N LYS A 19 2.64 18.47 -7.19
CA LYS A 19 2.98 19.51 -6.20
C LYS A 19 1.78 20.11 -5.49
N SER A 20 0.57 19.90 -6.01
CA SER A 20 -0.66 20.41 -5.42
C SER A 20 -1.79 19.38 -5.49
N VAL A 21 -2.73 19.46 -4.55
CA VAL A 21 -3.94 18.63 -4.56
C VAL A 21 -4.81 18.86 -5.79
N GLN A 22 -4.73 20.07 -6.38
CA GLN A 22 -5.41 20.40 -7.62
C GLN A 22 -4.84 19.63 -8.80
N ASP A 23 -3.51 19.59 -8.94
CA ASP A 23 -2.87 18.81 -10.00
C ASP A 23 -3.17 17.31 -9.85
N CYS A 24 -3.22 16.81 -8.60
CA CYS A 24 -3.66 15.44 -8.33
C CYS A 24 -5.12 15.21 -8.78
N ALA A 25 -6.04 16.11 -8.45
CA ALA A 25 -7.44 16.01 -8.89
C ALA A 25 -7.58 16.05 -10.42
N ASP A 26 -6.78 16.88 -11.10
CA ASP A 26 -6.76 16.98 -12.56
C ASP A 26 -6.31 15.69 -13.22
N VAL A 27 -5.24 15.08 -12.72
CA VAL A 27 -4.78 13.77 -13.21
C VAL A 27 -5.79 12.68 -12.88
N MET A 28 -6.42 12.70 -11.69
CA MET A 28 -7.47 11.74 -11.35
C MET A 28 -8.69 11.82 -12.27
N ASN A 29 -9.10 13.03 -12.70
CA ASN A 29 -10.17 13.21 -13.68
C ASN A 29 -9.82 12.58 -15.05
N VAL A 30 -8.54 12.57 -15.42
CA VAL A 30 -8.05 11.89 -16.64
C VAL A 30 -8.00 10.37 -16.45
N LEU A 31 -7.50 9.90 -15.31
CA LEU A 31 -7.37 8.46 -15.01
C LEU A 31 -8.72 7.77 -14.79
N LEU A 32 -9.69 8.50 -14.25
CA LEU A 32 -11.05 8.01 -13.95
C LEU A 32 -12.10 8.92 -14.63
N PRO A 33 -12.29 8.81 -15.95
CA PRO A 33 -13.24 9.63 -16.70
C PRO A 33 -14.66 9.53 -16.14
N GLY A 34 -15.39 10.66 -16.14
CA GLY A 34 -16.75 10.74 -15.61
C GLY A 34 -16.84 10.98 -14.10
N ARG A 35 -15.69 11.15 -13.43
CA ARG A 35 -15.61 11.65 -12.05
C ARG A 35 -15.21 13.13 -12.07
N ASP A 36 -15.55 13.84 -11.00
CA ASP A 36 -15.12 15.21 -10.78
C ASP A 36 -14.49 15.35 -9.40
N PHE A 37 -13.17 15.24 -9.36
CA PHE A 37 -12.40 15.40 -8.13
C PHE A 37 -12.17 16.88 -7.77
N ARG A 38 -12.25 17.81 -8.74
CA ARG A 38 -11.99 19.23 -8.48
C ARG A 38 -13.08 19.88 -7.64
N SER A 39 -14.34 19.53 -7.85
CA SER A 39 -15.45 20.09 -7.07
C SER A 39 -15.37 19.78 -5.57
N HIS A 40 -14.58 18.79 -5.18
CA HIS A 40 -14.37 18.42 -3.78
C HIS A 40 -13.24 19.23 -3.10
N LEU A 41 -12.48 20.04 -3.87
CA LEU A 41 -11.40 20.89 -3.36
C LEU A 41 -11.95 22.22 -2.82
N THR A 42 -12.64 22.16 -1.69
CA THR A 42 -13.32 23.32 -1.10
C THR A 42 -12.39 24.25 -0.32
N ASN A 43 -11.18 23.81 0.02
CA ASN A 43 -10.28 24.46 0.99
C ASN A 43 -10.91 24.67 2.38
N LEU A 44 -11.97 23.91 2.71
CA LEU A 44 -12.66 23.99 3.99
C LEU A 44 -12.34 22.76 4.83
N TRP A 45 -11.97 23.00 6.08
CA TRP A 45 -11.78 21.96 7.10
C TRP A 45 -12.93 21.92 8.12
N GLU A 46 -13.79 22.94 8.12
CA GLU A 46 -14.94 23.05 9.01
C GLU A 46 -15.81 21.79 8.94
N GLY A 47 -16.00 21.15 10.10
CA GLY A 47 -16.85 19.98 10.22
C GLY A 47 -16.20 18.64 9.85
N ILE A 48 -14.99 18.63 9.27
CA ILE A 48 -14.25 17.37 9.01
C ILE A 48 -13.82 16.75 10.35
N ARG A 49 -14.13 15.47 10.55
CA ARG A 49 -13.73 14.72 11.75
C ARG A 49 -12.55 13.81 11.40
N ILE A 50 -11.47 13.95 12.14
CA ILE A 50 -10.19 13.30 11.89
C ILE A 50 -9.91 12.29 13.01
N ALA A 51 -9.67 11.04 12.66
CA ALA A 51 -9.07 10.05 13.53
C ALA A 51 -7.55 10.14 13.41
N TYR A 52 -6.86 10.52 14.49
CA TYR A 52 -5.41 10.54 14.52
C TYR A 52 -4.87 9.20 15.03
N LEU A 53 -4.02 8.54 14.26
CA LEU A 53 -3.26 7.37 14.69
C LEU A 53 -1.95 7.82 15.32
N ASP A 54 -1.76 7.50 16.60
CA ASP A 54 -0.53 7.82 17.32
C ASP A 54 0.68 7.19 16.63
N TYR A 55 1.59 8.03 16.12
CA TYR A 55 2.83 7.62 15.49
C TYR A 55 3.57 6.56 16.30
N LYS A 56 3.67 6.70 17.63
CA LYS A 56 4.41 5.75 18.50
C LYS A 56 3.76 4.37 18.56
N ALA A 57 2.45 4.30 18.32
CA ALA A 57 1.71 3.04 18.23
C ALA A 57 1.67 2.49 16.80
N TRP A 58 1.85 3.35 15.79
CA TRP A 58 1.73 3.08 14.36
C TRP A 58 3.06 3.24 13.61
N GLN A 59 4.13 2.65 14.15
CA GLN A 59 5.44 2.62 13.49
C GLN A 59 5.64 1.34 12.68
N PHE A 60 6.42 1.44 11.60
CA PHE A 60 7.01 0.25 10.99
C PHE A 60 7.93 -0.44 11.99
N ALA A 61 8.00 -1.77 11.93
CA ALA A 61 8.96 -2.52 12.73
C ALA A 61 10.40 -2.14 12.37
N ASP A 62 11.32 -2.17 13.33
CA ASP A 62 12.72 -1.73 13.17
C ASP A 62 13.44 -2.41 11.99
N TRP A 63 13.09 -3.65 11.66
CA TRP A 63 13.68 -4.37 10.53
C TRP A 63 13.23 -3.86 9.15
N ILE A 64 12.16 -3.07 9.09
CA ILE A 64 11.64 -2.44 7.87
C ILE A 64 12.23 -1.03 7.70
N CYS A 65 12.26 -0.26 8.79
CA CYS A 65 12.70 1.12 8.78
C CYS A 65 13.48 1.42 10.05
N ASP A 66 14.74 1.83 9.88
CA ASP A 66 15.58 2.28 10.98
C ASP A 66 14.92 3.48 11.68
N GLN A 67 14.57 3.29 12.95
CA GLN A 67 14.00 4.35 13.78
C GLN A 67 15.13 5.29 14.23
N GLY A 68 15.03 6.56 13.85
CA GLY A 68 15.98 7.59 14.23
C GLY A 68 15.32 8.65 15.08
N ARG A 69 15.80 8.87 16.31
CA ARG A 69 15.20 9.87 17.24
C ARG A 69 14.95 11.24 16.60
N ALA A 70 15.88 11.71 15.77
CA ALA A 70 15.73 12.99 15.09
C ALA A 70 14.53 13.00 14.12
N PHE A 71 14.33 11.90 13.39
CA PHE A 71 13.17 11.73 12.51
C PHE A 71 11.88 11.60 13.31
N ASP A 72 11.88 10.81 14.39
CA ASP A 72 10.71 10.61 15.24
C ASP A 72 10.24 11.92 15.87
N ASP A 73 11.17 12.70 16.41
CA ASP A 73 10.88 14.00 17.03
C ASP A 73 10.34 15.00 15.99
N GLU A 74 10.96 15.06 14.80
CA GLU A 74 10.51 15.94 13.71
C GLU A 74 9.11 15.53 13.20
N HIS A 75 8.86 14.23 13.04
CA HIS A 75 7.58 13.69 12.61
C HIS A 75 6.48 14.01 13.63
N GLU A 76 6.70 13.76 14.92
CA GLU A 76 5.73 14.04 15.99
C GLU A 76 5.38 15.54 16.03
N ILE A 77 6.38 16.42 15.93
CA ILE A 77 6.17 17.88 15.88
C ILE A 77 5.37 18.29 14.63
N ALA A 78 5.77 17.79 13.45
CA ALA A 78 5.12 18.13 12.19
C ALA A 78 3.66 17.67 12.16
N MET A 79 3.38 16.44 12.59
CA MET A 79 2.03 15.88 12.65
C MET A 79 1.14 16.67 13.61
N MET A 80 1.64 16.95 14.82
CA MET A 80 0.90 17.75 15.80
C MET A 80 0.63 19.17 15.31
N ASN A 81 1.57 19.79 14.58
CA ASN A 81 1.36 21.10 13.98
C ASN A 81 0.32 21.05 12.84
N ALA A 82 0.30 19.99 12.03
CA ALA A 82 -0.70 19.78 11.00
C ALA A 82 -2.11 19.61 11.59
N LEU A 83 -2.26 18.78 12.64
CA LEU A 83 -3.53 18.59 13.35
C LEU A 83 -4.03 19.89 13.99
N LYS A 84 -3.15 20.66 14.64
CA LYS A 84 -3.49 21.99 15.20
C LYS A 84 -3.94 22.96 14.10
N THR A 85 -3.28 22.93 12.95
CA THR A 85 -3.65 23.76 11.80
C THR A 85 -5.04 23.38 11.28
N ALA A 86 -5.35 22.09 11.17
CA ALA A 86 -6.67 21.60 10.77
C ALA A 86 -7.75 22.00 11.79
N GLN A 87 -7.49 21.83 13.10
CA GLN A 87 -8.42 22.27 14.15
C GLN A 87 -8.66 23.78 14.14
N GLY A 88 -7.61 24.57 13.92
CA GLY A 88 -7.70 26.03 13.77
C GLY A 88 -8.56 26.47 12.58
N GLN A 89 -8.79 25.58 11.61
CA GLN A 89 -9.66 25.78 10.44
C GLN A 89 -11.03 25.08 10.57
N GLY A 90 -11.38 24.59 11.76
CA GLY A 90 -12.71 24.05 12.06
C GLY A 90 -12.85 22.52 12.03
N ALA A 91 -11.75 21.78 11.83
CA ALA A 91 -11.77 20.33 11.94
C ALA A 91 -11.91 19.87 13.41
N LYS A 92 -12.42 18.66 13.61
CA LYS A 92 -12.52 17.99 14.91
C LYS A 92 -11.58 16.79 14.93
N VAL A 93 -10.63 16.76 15.86
CA VAL A 93 -9.63 15.69 15.94
C VAL A 93 -9.91 14.76 17.12
N CYS A 94 -9.96 13.47 16.85
CA CYS A 94 -9.97 12.39 17.82
C CYS A 94 -8.54 11.86 17.99
N TYR A 95 -7.88 12.25 19.07
CA TYR A 95 -6.47 11.91 19.36
C TYR A 95 -6.27 10.48 19.88
N HIS A 96 -7.35 9.77 20.21
CA HIS A 96 -7.32 8.43 20.80
C HIS A 96 -7.98 7.41 19.86
N ALA A 97 -7.86 7.61 18.55
CA ALA A 97 -8.31 6.63 17.58
C ALA A 97 -7.44 5.37 17.67
N LYS A 98 -8.08 4.21 17.55
CA LYS A 98 -7.41 2.91 17.60
C LYS A 98 -7.67 2.18 16.31
N LEU A 99 -6.61 1.93 15.56
CA LEU A 99 -6.59 0.97 14.47
C LEU A 99 -5.51 -0.06 14.81
N LEU A 100 -5.78 -1.33 14.54
CA LEU A 100 -4.79 -2.40 14.74
C LEU A 100 -3.77 -2.37 13.60
N MET A 101 -2.50 -2.61 13.92
CA MET A 101 -1.46 -2.80 12.89
C MET A 101 -1.81 -3.98 11.98
N PRO A 102 -1.34 -4.01 10.72
CA PRO A 102 -1.65 -5.06 9.76
C PRO A 102 -1.46 -6.48 10.29
N ASP A 103 -0.38 -6.79 11.01
CA ASP A 103 -0.13 -8.11 11.61
C ASP A 103 -1.18 -8.49 12.66
N LYS A 104 -1.64 -7.51 13.45
CA LYS A 104 -2.69 -7.70 14.47
C LYS A 104 -4.07 -7.86 13.85
N ILE A 105 -4.37 -7.15 12.76
CA ILE A 105 -5.60 -7.38 11.97
C ILE A 105 -5.57 -8.82 11.44
N MET A 106 -4.51 -9.20 10.72
CA MET A 106 -4.40 -10.55 10.16
C MET A 106 -4.51 -11.63 11.25
N GLY A 107 -3.88 -11.43 12.41
CA GLY A 107 -3.98 -12.33 13.57
C GLY A 107 -5.38 -12.38 14.20
N LYS A 108 -6.06 -11.24 14.35
CA LYS A 108 -7.42 -11.16 14.92
C LYS A 108 -8.45 -11.88 14.05
N TYR A 109 -8.37 -11.71 12.74
CA TYR A 109 -9.34 -12.27 11.79
C TYR A 109 -8.90 -13.63 11.21
N GLY A 110 -7.68 -14.07 11.47
CA GLY A 110 -7.17 -15.35 10.97
C GLY A 110 -6.97 -15.36 9.45
N THR A 111 -6.43 -14.28 8.88
CA THR A 111 -6.14 -14.19 7.45
C THR A 111 -4.74 -14.73 7.14
N VAL A 112 -4.51 -15.09 5.88
CA VAL A 112 -3.14 -15.39 5.41
C VAL A 112 -2.26 -14.13 5.46
N PRO A 113 -0.93 -14.28 5.60
CA PRO A 113 0.00 -13.17 5.40
C PRO A 113 -0.14 -12.57 4.00
N MET A 114 -0.07 -11.24 3.88
CA MET A 114 -0.15 -10.56 2.58
C MET A 114 0.91 -11.05 1.58
N TRP A 115 2.12 -11.38 2.06
CA TRP A 115 3.21 -11.92 1.23
C TRP A 115 2.86 -13.22 0.51
N THR A 116 2.02 -14.07 1.11
CA THR A 116 1.54 -15.29 0.47
C THR A 116 0.75 -14.97 -0.80
N LEU A 117 -0.11 -13.95 -0.75
CA LEU A 117 -0.90 -13.51 -1.91
C LEU A 117 -0.01 -12.85 -2.98
N TYR A 118 0.99 -12.06 -2.59
CA TYR A 118 1.95 -11.47 -3.53
C TYR A 118 2.75 -12.54 -4.29
N ASN A 119 3.24 -13.57 -3.58
CA ASN A 119 3.96 -14.69 -4.20
C ASN A 119 3.11 -15.40 -5.25
N ARG A 120 1.83 -15.66 -4.92
CA ARG A 120 0.88 -16.29 -5.86
C ARG A 120 0.66 -15.43 -7.11
N GLU A 121 0.55 -14.12 -6.95
CA GLU A 121 0.23 -13.19 -8.05
C GLU A 121 1.42 -12.94 -8.98
N LEU A 122 2.64 -12.98 -8.47
CA LEU A 122 3.83 -12.49 -9.17
C LEU A 122 4.11 -13.22 -10.50
N PRO A 123 4.15 -14.56 -10.59
CA PRO A 123 4.41 -15.26 -11.85
C PRO A 123 3.37 -14.94 -12.93
N PHE A 124 2.09 -14.85 -12.53
CA PHE A 124 0.99 -14.52 -13.43
C PHE A 124 1.06 -13.06 -13.88
N GLY A 125 1.27 -12.12 -12.94
CA GLY A 125 1.38 -10.71 -13.23
C GLY A 125 2.54 -10.40 -14.18
N PHE A 126 3.68 -11.03 -13.95
CA PHE A 126 4.87 -10.90 -14.79
C PHE A 126 4.63 -11.43 -16.21
N LYS A 127 4.10 -12.65 -16.34
CA LYS A 127 3.76 -13.24 -17.64
C LYS A 127 2.77 -12.38 -18.43
N ARG A 128 1.72 -11.90 -17.75
CA ARG A 128 0.70 -11.03 -18.36
C ARG A 128 1.29 -9.70 -18.84
N PHE A 129 2.23 -9.12 -18.09
CA PHE A 129 2.92 -7.90 -18.49
C PHE A 129 3.80 -8.13 -19.72
N LEU A 130 4.62 -9.19 -19.72
CA LEU A 130 5.51 -9.51 -20.85
C LEU A 130 4.75 -9.87 -22.14
N ALA A 131 3.53 -10.40 -22.02
CA ALA A 131 2.67 -10.67 -23.18
C ALA A 131 2.26 -9.40 -23.95
N LEU A 132 2.45 -8.20 -23.38
CA LEU A 132 2.22 -6.92 -24.07
C LEU A 132 3.32 -6.57 -25.08
N PHE A 133 4.43 -7.31 -25.08
CA PHE A 133 5.61 -7.00 -25.88
C PHE A 133 5.96 -8.15 -26.82
N ASN A 134 6.28 -7.82 -28.08
CA ASN A 134 6.56 -8.84 -29.10
C ASN A 134 7.96 -9.48 -28.93
N ASN A 135 8.97 -8.74 -28.46
CA ASN A 135 10.38 -9.17 -28.50
C ASN A 135 11.13 -8.90 -27.17
N THR A 136 10.79 -9.61 -26.11
CA THR A 136 11.40 -9.40 -24.78
C THR A 136 12.57 -10.33 -24.46
N GLY A 137 12.78 -11.42 -25.21
CA GLY A 137 13.75 -12.47 -24.86
C GLY A 137 13.37 -13.30 -23.62
N LEU A 138 12.49 -12.77 -22.75
CA LEU A 138 11.93 -13.38 -21.55
C LEU A 138 10.40 -13.49 -21.68
N ARG A 139 9.79 -14.55 -21.14
CA ARG A 139 8.32 -14.77 -21.18
C ARG A 139 7.71 -15.12 -19.83
N THR A 140 8.53 -15.59 -18.89
CA THR A 140 8.09 -16.12 -17.59
C THR A 140 9.00 -15.61 -16.47
N LEU A 141 8.52 -15.73 -15.22
CA LEU A 141 9.34 -15.41 -14.05
C LEU A 141 10.57 -16.34 -13.96
N GLN A 142 10.44 -17.61 -14.39
CA GLN A 142 11.57 -18.54 -14.47
C GLN A 142 12.67 -18.01 -15.40
N ASP A 143 12.30 -17.48 -16.57
CA ASP A 143 13.28 -16.91 -17.51
C ASP A 143 14.08 -15.77 -16.86
N LEU A 144 13.42 -14.93 -16.04
CA LEU A 144 14.08 -13.84 -15.30
C LEU A 144 15.05 -14.40 -14.25
N VAL A 145 14.62 -15.40 -13.47
CA VAL A 145 15.48 -16.04 -12.46
C VAL A 145 16.73 -16.64 -13.08
N ASP A 146 16.57 -17.32 -14.22
CA ASP A 146 17.69 -17.93 -14.97
C ASP A 146 18.60 -16.87 -15.59
N PHE A 147 18.02 -15.79 -16.11
CA PHE A 147 18.77 -14.64 -16.60
C PHE A 147 19.64 -14.04 -15.49
N ASN A 148 19.06 -13.74 -14.33
CA ASN A 148 19.79 -13.18 -13.19
C ASN A 148 20.93 -14.10 -12.73
N LYS A 149 20.72 -15.42 -12.70
CA LYS A 149 21.77 -16.40 -12.37
C LYS A 149 22.91 -16.40 -13.38
N LYS A 150 22.58 -16.32 -14.68
CA LYS A 150 23.58 -16.26 -15.76
C LYS A 150 24.37 -14.94 -15.75
N HIS A 151 23.76 -13.87 -15.25
CA HIS A 151 24.32 -12.53 -15.20
C HIS A 151 24.56 -12.06 -13.75
N ALA A 152 24.92 -12.98 -12.84
CA ALA A 152 24.97 -12.73 -11.41
C ALA A 152 25.91 -11.58 -10.99
N GLU A 153 27.00 -11.35 -11.71
CA GLU A 153 27.90 -10.22 -11.44
C GLU A 153 27.19 -8.85 -11.55
N LEU A 154 26.17 -8.76 -12.40
CA LEU A 154 25.38 -7.54 -12.63
C LEU A 154 24.07 -7.56 -11.85
N GLU A 155 23.34 -8.67 -11.90
CA GLU A 155 21.97 -8.77 -11.37
C GLU A 155 21.91 -9.22 -9.91
N LEU A 156 22.98 -9.84 -9.38
CA LEU A 156 23.09 -10.34 -8.01
C LEU A 156 24.43 -9.93 -7.37
N PRO A 157 24.76 -8.62 -7.33
CA PRO A 157 26.04 -8.14 -6.83
C PRO A 157 26.22 -8.49 -5.34
N SER A 158 27.46 -8.51 -4.85
CA SER A 158 27.76 -9.00 -3.48
C SER A 158 27.06 -8.23 -2.34
N ASN A 159 26.69 -6.96 -2.57
CA ASN A 159 25.94 -6.14 -1.62
C ASN A 159 24.42 -6.33 -1.72
N GLN A 160 23.92 -6.99 -2.76
CA GLN A 160 22.51 -7.39 -2.96
C GLN A 160 22.43 -8.75 -3.67
N PRO A 161 22.92 -9.85 -3.05
CA PRO A 161 23.18 -11.10 -3.76
C PRO A 161 21.94 -12.00 -3.94
N SER A 162 20.74 -11.47 -3.72
CA SER A 162 19.52 -12.29 -3.55
C SER A 162 18.42 -11.91 -4.54
N GLN A 163 17.76 -12.94 -5.06
CA GLN A 163 16.47 -12.87 -5.74
C GLN A 163 15.44 -13.82 -5.10
N SER A 164 15.59 -14.09 -3.80
CA SER A 164 14.80 -15.10 -3.07
C SER A 164 13.29 -14.89 -3.21
N SER A 165 12.81 -13.64 -3.29
CA SER A 165 11.38 -13.35 -3.52
C SER A 165 10.86 -13.94 -4.85
N PHE A 166 11.67 -13.93 -5.92
CA PHE A 166 11.27 -14.51 -7.20
C PHE A 166 11.29 -16.04 -7.13
N GLU A 167 12.28 -16.60 -6.45
CA GLU A 167 12.41 -18.04 -6.26
C GLU A 167 11.26 -18.59 -5.39
N SER A 168 10.95 -17.93 -4.28
CA SER A 168 9.81 -18.30 -3.43
C SER A 168 8.46 -18.20 -4.16
N ALA A 169 8.29 -17.23 -5.06
CA ALA A 169 7.08 -17.12 -5.87
C ALA A 169 6.94 -18.27 -6.90
N LEU A 170 8.05 -18.86 -7.36
CA LEU A 170 8.02 -20.04 -8.24
C LEU A 170 7.68 -21.34 -7.47
N GLU A 171 7.92 -21.36 -6.16
CA GLU A 171 7.61 -22.49 -5.28
C GLU A 171 6.18 -22.46 -4.72
N ASP A 172 5.44 -21.36 -4.96
CA ASP A 172 4.05 -21.23 -4.51
C ASP A 172 3.13 -22.31 -5.15
N ASN A 173 2.31 -22.92 -4.31
CA ASN A 173 1.38 -23.98 -4.69
C ASN A 173 -0.08 -23.68 -4.33
N MET A 174 -0.38 -22.43 -3.94
CA MET A 174 -1.74 -21.99 -3.63
C MET A 174 -2.63 -22.13 -4.88
N SER A 175 -3.83 -22.68 -4.72
CA SER A 175 -4.80 -22.78 -5.81
C SER A 175 -5.48 -21.43 -6.10
N ASP A 176 -6.10 -21.30 -7.28
CA ASP A 176 -6.84 -20.08 -7.63
C ASP A 176 -8.04 -19.84 -6.70
N ASP A 177 -8.71 -20.92 -6.27
CA ASP A 177 -9.86 -20.84 -5.35
C ASP A 177 -9.42 -20.39 -3.94
N GLU A 178 -8.31 -20.94 -3.42
CA GLU A 178 -7.70 -20.49 -2.16
C GLU A 178 -7.31 -19.02 -2.25
N TYR A 179 -6.60 -18.62 -3.31
CA TYR A 179 -6.20 -17.23 -3.54
C TYR A 179 -7.40 -16.27 -3.55
N VAL A 180 -8.46 -16.58 -4.30
CA VAL A 180 -9.66 -15.73 -4.39
C VAL A 180 -10.37 -15.64 -3.03
N SER A 181 -10.45 -16.75 -2.30
CA SER A 181 -11.05 -16.80 -0.97
C SER A 181 -10.24 -15.97 0.02
N ASP A 182 -8.93 -16.17 0.07
CA ASP A 182 -8.02 -15.52 1.01
C ASP A 182 -7.89 -14.03 0.74
N LEU A 183 -7.79 -13.61 -0.52
CA LEU A 183 -7.79 -12.19 -0.88
C LEU A 183 -9.10 -11.50 -0.48
N ARG A 184 -10.25 -12.18 -0.66
CA ARG A 184 -11.54 -11.64 -0.23
C ARG A 184 -11.61 -11.51 1.28
N HIS A 185 -11.19 -12.54 2.01
CA HIS A 185 -11.17 -12.54 3.46
C HIS A 185 -10.27 -11.42 3.98
N LEU A 186 -9.04 -11.32 3.49
CA LEU A 186 -8.09 -10.26 3.84
C LEU A 186 -8.69 -8.86 3.63
N ARG A 187 -9.26 -8.61 2.44
CA ARG A 187 -9.89 -7.30 2.14
C ARG A 187 -11.03 -6.98 3.08
N GLN A 188 -11.85 -7.97 3.43
CA GLN A 188 -12.96 -7.75 4.36
C GLN A 188 -12.44 -7.48 5.77
N SER A 189 -11.45 -8.22 6.26
CA SER A 189 -10.88 -8.03 7.59
C SER A 189 -10.28 -6.64 7.80
N PHE A 190 -9.56 -6.11 6.80
CA PHE A 190 -9.01 -4.75 6.86
C PHE A 190 -10.12 -3.70 6.76
N ARG A 191 -11.13 -3.94 5.92
CA ARG A 191 -12.31 -3.06 5.84
C ARG A 191 -13.03 -2.99 7.18
N ASP A 192 -13.33 -4.14 7.80
CA ASP A 192 -14.01 -4.22 9.09
C ASP A 192 -13.22 -3.47 10.16
N ALA A 193 -11.90 -3.66 10.23
CA ALA A 193 -11.06 -2.97 11.21
C ALA A 193 -11.07 -1.44 11.04
N VAL A 194 -11.08 -0.93 9.81
CA VAL A 194 -11.16 0.51 9.52
C VAL A 194 -12.56 1.05 9.79
N GLU A 195 -13.60 0.30 9.42
CA GLU A 195 -15.00 0.68 9.65
C GLU A 195 -15.33 0.71 11.15
N ASP A 196 -14.86 -0.26 11.93
CA ASP A 196 -14.96 -0.27 13.40
C ASP A 196 -14.35 1.01 14.00
N MET A 197 -13.14 1.39 13.56
CA MET A 197 -12.48 2.62 14.02
C MET A 197 -13.28 3.87 13.65
N PHE A 198 -13.81 3.95 12.42
CA PHE A 198 -14.66 5.09 12.03
C PHE A 198 -15.96 5.16 12.81
N GLN A 199 -16.58 4.02 13.14
CA GLN A 199 -17.77 3.97 13.98
C GLN A 199 -17.49 4.43 15.41
N GLU A 200 -16.39 3.96 16.01
CA GLU A 200 -16.00 4.32 17.38
C GLU A 200 -15.63 5.81 17.52
N THR A 201 -14.91 6.34 16.54
CA THR A 201 -14.42 7.72 16.57
C THR A 201 -15.41 8.73 16.00
N GLY A 202 -16.35 8.26 15.17
CA GLY A 202 -17.15 9.10 14.31
C GLY A 202 -16.29 9.94 13.36
N ALA A 203 -15.10 9.49 12.95
CA ALA A 203 -14.27 10.23 12.02
C ALA A 203 -14.72 10.05 10.56
N ASP A 204 -14.34 10.99 9.70
CA ASP A 204 -14.53 10.96 8.25
C ASP A 204 -13.24 10.54 7.53
N VAL A 205 -12.08 10.86 8.12
CA VAL A 205 -10.74 10.57 7.58
C VAL A 205 -9.78 10.14 8.68
N VAL A 206 -8.71 9.45 8.29
CA VAL A 206 -7.59 9.07 9.16
C VAL A 206 -6.37 9.91 8.79
N MET A 207 -5.67 10.41 9.79
CA MET A 207 -4.33 10.99 9.65
C MET A 207 -3.37 10.21 10.55
N ALA A 208 -2.20 9.87 10.02
CA ALA A 208 -1.17 9.07 10.67
C ALA A 208 0.20 9.59 10.25
#